data_AF-A0A941BF92-F1
#
_entry.id   AF-A0A941BF92-F1
#
_cell.length_a   1.000
_cell.length_b   1.000
_cell.length_c   1.000
_cell.angle_alpha   90.00
_cell.angle_beta   90.00
_cell.angle_gamma   90.00
#
_symmetry.space_group_name_H-M   'P 1'
#
loop_
_entity.id
_entity.type
_entity.pdbx_description
1 polymer ?
#
loop_
_entity_poly.entity_id
_entity_poly.type
_entity_poly.pdbx_seq_one_letter_code
_entity_poly.pdbx_strand_id
1 'polypeptide(L)'
;MDDVEIHADYTFAWRWLLPAAPNVVCTGDEAVDRLLLASVRGQGDEAGVVALIDADACLRAGTVGELNVVMSSYSIAIYGSPKAVERLSRAIGLSRTFGMKNAHVSDYGLLPPSAPRVVVPLSNRASALQGLSLHNPGSRHGQWAVWVLRRLTAWGFLAPLKGKMLRIASSAPVQPWVLRNSSFNVLPGDDYALYLGAKGSNRKTVALPVNPQQAPERVIKTAEQSIPRIKLANEAIMLKRLAETPLAIHVPALYSFHENDSATIIVQEYRSVEPIKALQKQQAAIEFLNLMHSTGTTWVSLGDMIADEAPERTVHIKERRDTLRFLKRHVTGLPVPIGLVHGDFAPWNCGLAAGRLLVYDWEEGDLKGLLLDDAFSYAVLPLILVHHIKDTHLLAQRAIDLAKSLRVARTLDPRVIRACLVYWSLRRPAYFFPEIFTQIAVEVSDGL
;
A
#
# COMPACT_ATOMS: atom_id res chain seq x y z
N MET A 1 -18.34 -15.61 -23.11
CA MET A 1 -18.67 -15.32 -21.71
C MET A 1 -17.53 -14.49 -21.22
N ASP A 2 -17.73 -13.18 -21.09
CA ASP A 2 -16.74 -12.33 -20.43
C ASP A 2 -16.68 -12.83 -18.98
N ASP A 3 -15.51 -13.33 -18.57
CA ASP A 3 -15.25 -13.61 -17.17
C ASP A 3 -15.42 -12.29 -16.44
N VAL A 4 -16.59 -12.12 -15.82
CA VAL A 4 -16.82 -11.04 -14.85
C VAL A 4 -15.84 -11.36 -13.73
N GLU A 5 -14.66 -10.76 -13.80
CA GLU A 5 -13.65 -10.82 -12.77
C GLU A 5 -14.37 -10.36 -11.50
N ILE A 6 -14.75 -11.31 -10.63
CA ILE A 6 -15.36 -11.00 -9.35
C ILE A 6 -14.24 -10.30 -8.59
N HIS A 7 -14.20 -8.98 -8.69
CA HIS A 7 -13.24 -8.17 -7.96
C HIS A 7 -13.48 -8.48 -6.48
N ALA A 8 -12.59 -9.28 -5.90
CA ALA A 8 -12.67 -9.68 -4.52
C ALA A 8 -12.90 -8.41 -3.68
N ASP A 9 -14.02 -8.35 -2.96
CA ASP A 9 -14.31 -7.19 -2.13
C ASP A 9 -13.32 -7.18 -0.96
N TYR A 10 -12.26 -6.41 -1.13
CA TYR A 10 -11.23 -6.23 -0.14
C TYR A 10 -11.70 -5.48 1.12
N THR A 11 -12.99 -5.19 1.27
CA THR A 11 -13.60 -4.94 2.58
C THR A 11 -13.27 -6.06 3.57
N PHE A 12 -12.97 -7.26 3.05
CA PHE A 12 -12.56 -8.44 3.81
C PHE A 12 -11.07 -8.77 3.70
N ALA A 13 -10.18 -7.83 3.37
CA ALA A 13 -8.75 -8.10 3.28
C ALA A 13 -8.09 -8.47 4.64
N TRP A 14 -8.82 -8.42 5.76
CA TRP A 14 -8.39 -9.07 7.00
C TRP A 14 -8.46 -10.61 6.93
N ARG A 15 -9.14 -11.19 5.92
CA ARG A 15 -9.17 -12.62 5.61
C ARG A 15 -7.79 -13.22 5.43
N TRP A 16 -6.79 -12.38 5.14
CA TRP A 16 -5.42 -12.82 5.01
C TRP A 16 -4.91 -13.50 6.28
N LEU A 17 -5.44 -13.15 7.46
CA LEU A 17 -5.12 -13.81 8.73
C LEU A 17 -5.75 -15.20 8.89
N LEU A 18 -6.71 -15.58 8.05
CA LEU A 18 -7.36 -16.87 8.16
C LEU A 18 -6.50 -17.95 7.53
N PRO A 19 -6.50 -19.20 8.04
CA PRO A 19 -5.88 -20.29 7.31
C PRO A 19 -6.62 -20.53 5.98
N ALA A 20 -5.88 -20.91 4.94
CA ALA A 20 -6.51 -21.43 3.72
C ALA A 20 -7.26 -22.72 4.07
N ALA A 21 -8.47 -22.87 3.53
CA ALA A 21 -9.28 -24.06 3.73
C ALA A 21 -10.06 -24.35 2.44
N PRO A 22 -10.17 -25.63 2.04
CA PRO A 22 -10.98 -26.01 0.89
C PRO A 22 -12.46 -25.71 1.13
N ASN A 23 -12.88 -25.75 2.40
CA ASN A 23 -14.24 -25.51 2.83
C ASN A 23 -14.29 -24.29 3.75
N VAL A 24 -15.04 -23.28 3.32
CA VAL A 24 -15.39 -22.14 4.17
C VAL A 24 -16.89 -22.16 4.36
N VAL A 25 -17.32 -22.02 5.61
CA VAL A 25 -18.71 -21.89 5.98
C VAL A 25 -18.89 -20.47 6.48
N CYS A 26 -19.65 -19.67 5.74
CA CYS A 26 -20.01 -18.33 6.16
C CYS A 26 -21.43 -18.35 6.74
N THR A 27 -21.66 -17.57 7.79
CA THR A 27 -22.99 -17.38 8.38
C THR A 27 -23.18 -15.93 8.77
N GLY A 28 -24.29 -15.35 8.32
CA GLY A 28 -24.61 -13.94 8.51
C GLY A 28 -25.19 -13.30 7.25
N ASP A 29 -24.60 -12.20 6.82
CA ASP A 29 -25.04 -11.43 5.66
C ASP A 29 -24.70 -12.16 4.34
N GLU A 30 -25.74 -12.61 3.62
CA GLU A 30 -25.62 -13.39 2.37
C GLU A 30 -24.77 -12.72 1.28
N ALA A 31 -24.66 -11.38 1.28
CA ALA A 31 -23.83 -10.66 0.31
C ALA A 31 -22.35 -10.79 0.65
N VAL A 32 -22.02 -10.72 1.93
CA VAL A 32 -20.67 -10.88 2.46
C VAL A 32 -20.21 -12.33 2.30
N ASP A 33 -21.11 -13.27 2.55
CA ASP A 33 -20.85 -14.69 2.49
C ASP A 33 -20.42 -15.13 1.08
N ARG A 34 -21.10 -14.66 0.03
CA ARG A 34 -20.77 -15.00 -1.36
C ARG A 34 -19.39 -14.50 -1.80
N LEU A 35 -19.03 -13.27 -1.45
CA LEU A 35 -17.73 -12.67 -1.82
C LEU A 35 -16.58 -13.31 -1.05
N LEU A 36 -16.79 -13.61 0.24
CA LEU A 36 -15.81 -14.31 1.06
C LEU A 36 -15.57 -15.75 0.60
N LEU A 37 -16.63 -16.50 0.32
CA LEU A 37 -16.56 -17.89 -0.15
C LEU A 37 -15.76 -18.01 -1.45
N ALA A 38 -15.92 -17.07 -2.39
CA ALA A 38 -15.15 -17.05 -3.62
C ALA A 38 -13.64 -16.82 -3.37
N SER A 39 -13.31 -16.04 -2.34
CA SER A 39 -11.93 -15.58 -2.10
C SER A 39 -11.08 -16.52 -1.23
N VAL A 40 -11.70 -17.28 -0.32
CA VAL A 40 -10.98 -18.15 0.64
C VAL A 40 -10.90 -19.60 0.16
N ARG A 41 -11.67 -20.00 -0.86
CA ARG A 41 -11.55 -21.30 -1.52
C ARG A 41 -10.20 -21.41 -2.25
N GLY A 42 -9.22 -21.95 -1.55
CA GLY A 42 -7.93 -22.34 -2.12
C GLY A 42 -7.87 -23.84 -2.41
N GLN A 43 -6.95 -24.26 -3.28
CA GLN A 43 -6.57 -25.67 -3.49
C GLN A 43 -5.71 -26.17 -2.31
N GLY A 44 -6.28 -26.20 -1.10
CA GLY A 44 -5.63 -26.79 0.07
C GLY A 44 -5.95 -28.28 0.17
N ASP A 45 -4.94 -29.13 0.36
CA ASP A 45 -5.09 -30.58 0.53
C ASP A 45 -5.65 -30.98 1.91
N GLU A 46 -5.69 -30.06 2.88
CA GLU A 46 -6.18 -30.35 4.24
C GLU A 46 -7.70 -30.15 4.36
N ALA A 47 -8.40 -31.17 4.87
CA ALA A 47 -9.85 -31.20 5.10
C ALA A 47 -10.38 -30.24 6.20
N GLY A 48 -9.76 -29.06 6.36
CA GLY A 48 -10.18 -28.05 7.32
C GLY A 48 -11.43 -27.29 6.86
N VAL A 49 -12.34 -27.02 7.79
CA VAL A 49 -13.42 -26.05 7.62
C VAL A 49 -13.04 -24.77 8.36
N VAL A 50 -13.16 -23.61 7.70
CA VAL A 50 -13.07 -22.29 8.34
C VAL A 50 -14.47 -21.71 8.44
N ALA A 51 -14.90 -21.39 9.65
CA ALA A 51 -16.17 -20.70 9.87
C ALA A 51 -15.98 -19.19 9.97
N LEU A 52 -16.69 -18.42 9.16
CA LEU A 52 -16.72 -16.96 9.19
C LEU A 52 -18.08 -16.46 9.63
N ILE A 53 -18.09 -15.70 10.72
CA ILE A 53 -19.33 -15.33 11.39
C ILE A 53 -19.42 -13.82 11.57
N ASP A 54 -20.44 -13.20 10.97
CA ASP A 54 -20.84 -11.83 11.32
C ASP A 54 -21.68 -11.88 12.61
N ALA A 55 -21.05 -11.53 13.73
CA ALA A 55 -21.69 -11.62 15.03
C ALA A 55 -22.88 -10.67 15.17
N ASP A 56 -22.83 -9.49 14.55
CA ASP A 56 -23.93 -8.53 14.66
C ASP A 56 -25.13 -9.02 13.84
N ALA A 57 -24.89 -9.58 12.64
CA ALA A 57 -25.95 -10.14 11.80
C ALA A 57 -26.60 -11.37 12.45
N CYS A 58 -25.81 -12.35 12.91
CA CYS A 58 -26.33 -13.55 13.56
C CYS A 58 -27.18 -13.24 14.80
N LEU A 59 -26.74 -12.28 15.62
CA LEU A 59 -27.49 -11.89 16.82
C LEU A 59 -28.79 -11.15 16.49
N ARG A 60 -28.83 -10.35 15.42
CA ARG A 60 -30.08 -9.72 14.94
C ARG A 60 -31.07 -10.75 14.39
N ALA A 61 -30.56 -11.74 13.66
CA ALA A 61 -31.36 -12.79 13.05
C ALA A 61 -31.80 -13.88 14.05
N GLY A 62 -31.16 -13.97 15.22
CA GLY A 62 -31.43 -15.02 16.21
C GLY A 62 -30.88 -16.39 15.81
N THR A 63 -29.97 -16.48 14.84
CA THR A 63 -29.47 -17.73 14.24
C THR A 63 -28.36 -18.43 15.03
N VAL A 64 -28.17 -18.06 16.30
CA VAL A 64 -27.09 -18.62 17.15
C VAL A 64 -27.21 -20.14 17.33
N GLY A 65 -28.43 -20.68 17.32
CA GLY A 65 -28.68 -22.11 17.51
C GLY A 65 -28.26 -23.02 16.34
N GLU A 66 -28.08 -22.46 15.14
CA GLU A 66 -27.69 -23.21 13.94
C GLU A 66 -26.16 -23.41 13.84
N LEU A 67 -25.39 -22.78 14.74
CA LEU A 67 -23.92 -22.82 14.75
C LEU A 67 -23.33 -24.16 15.23
N ASN A 68 -24.15 -25.17 15.54
CA ASN A 68 -23.66 -26.51 15.88
C ASN A 68 -22.84 -27.14 14.73
N VAL A 69 -23.09 -26.75 13.48
CA VAL A 69 -22.32 -27.17 12.29
C VAL A 69 -20.88 -26.63 12.32
N VAL A 70 -20.62 -25.56 13.08
CA VAL A 70 -19.30 -24.92 13.17
C VAL A 70 -18.33 -25.69 14.08
N MET A 71 -18.81 -26.61 14.93
CA MET A 71 -17.97 -27.27 15.95
C MET A 71 -16.95 -28.28 15.39
N SER A 72 -17.04 -28.65 14.11
CA SER A 72 -16.02 -29.44 13.43
C SER A 72 -14.95 -28.59 12.71
N SER A 73 -15.03 -27.26 12.81
CA SER A 73 -14.12 -26.35 12.10
C SER A 73 -12.73 -26.32 12.72
N TYR A 74 -11.70 -26.24 11.88
CA TYR A 74 -10.31 -26.12 12.31
C TYR A 74 -9.98 -24.70 12.81
N SER A 75 -10.71 -23.71 12.29
CA SER A 75 -10.60 -22.31 12.68
C SER A 75 -11.96 -21.62 12.61
N ILE A 76 -12.24 -20.76 13.58
CA ILE A 76 -13.44 -19.92 13.62
C ILE A 76 -12.99 -18.46 13.66
N ALA A 77 -13.52 -17.64 12.78
CA ALA A 77 -13.34 -16.21 12.79
C ALA A 77 -14.68 -15.50 12.97
N ILE A 78 -14.74 -14.64 13.98
CA ILE A 78 -15.94 -13.92 14.37
C ILE A 78 -15.63 -12.43 14.28
N TYR A 79 -16.42 -11.69 13.52
CA TYR A 79 -16.24 -10.25 13.42
C TYR A 79 -17.53 -9.50 13.74
N GLY A 80 -17.39 -8.27 14.24
CA GLY A 80 -18.54 -7.43 14.61
C GLY A 80 -18.20 -6.44 15.72
N SER A 81 -19.24 -5.90 16.37
CA SER A 81 -19.08 -5.08 17.58
C SER A 81 -18.52 -5.92 18.74
N PRO A 82 -17.76 -5.35 19.69
CA PRO A 82 -17.18 -6.13 20.79
C PRO A 82 -18.20 -6.91 21.58
N LYS A 83 -19.34 -6.28 21.89
CA LYS A 83 -20.43 -6.91 22.64
C LYS A 83 -21.01 -8.09 21.88
N ALA A 84 -21.18 -7.97 20.56
CA ALA A 84 -21.67 -9.05 19.72
C ALA A 84 -20.66 -10.21 19.64
N VAL A 85 -19.39 -9.91 19.36
CA VAL A 85 -18.32 -10.91 19.29
C VAL A 85 -18.18 -11.65 20.62
N GLU A 86 -18.20 -10.95 21.75
CA GLU A 86 -18.14 -11.55 23.09
C GLU A 86 -19.37 -12.39 23.44
N ARG A 87 -20.58 -11.89 23.13
CA ARG A 87 -21.83 -12.63 23.37
C ARG A 87 -21.87 -13.91 22.54
N LEU A 88 -21.50 -13.82 21.26
CA LEU A 88 -21.50 -14.97 20.38
C LEU A 88 -20.40 -15.97 20.76
N SER A 89 -19.19 -15.50 21.04
CA SER A 89 -18.09 -16.35 21.53
C SER A 89 -18.49 -17.15 22.77
N ARG A 90 -19.24 -16.54 23.70
CA ARG A 90 -19.76 -17.23 24.89
C ARG A 90 -20.88 -18.22 24.53
N ALA A 91 -21.79 -17.84 23.64
CA ALA A 91 -22.93 -18.66 23.25
C ALA A 91 -22.50 -19.94 22.54
N ILE A 92 -21.55 -19.84 21.60
CA ILE A 92 -20.95 -21.01 20.94
C ILE A 92 -19.94 -21.71 21.84
N GLY A 93 -19.73 -21.24 23.07
CA GLY A 93 -18.78 -21.80 24.01
C GLY A 93 -17.36 -21.89 23.46
N LEU A 94 -16.84 -20.88 22.77
CA LEU A 94 -15.53 -20.93 22.08
C LEU A 94 -14.39 -21.52 22.94
N SER A 95 -14.43 -21.30 24.27
CA SER A 95 -13.48 -21.87 25.23
C SER A 95 -13.73 -23.34 25.63
N ARG A 96 -14.97 -23.85 25.50
CA ARG A 96 -15.38 -25.22 25.82
C ARG A 96 -15.51 -26.11 24.58
N THR A 97 -16.11 -25.56 23.52
CA THR A 97 -16.53 -26.19 22.26
C THR A 97 -15.40 -26.79 21.47
N PHE A 98 -14.21 -26.20 21.55
CA PHE A 98 -13.09 -26.78 20.84
C PHE A 98 -12.54 -28.06 21.49
N GLY A 99 -12.80 -28.36 22.77
CA GLY A 99 -12.07 -29.43 23.49
C GLY A 99 -10.54 -29.24 23.50
N MET A 100 -10.06 -28.16 22.87
CA MET A 100 -8.69 -27.81 22.70
C MET A 100 -8.29 -27.04 23.94
N LYS A 101 -7.68 -27.75 24.89
CA LYS A 101 -6.90 -27.10 25.96
C LYS A 101 -5.83 -26.13 25.40
N ASN A 102 -5.57 -26.17 24.09
CA ASN A 102 -4.54 -25.42 23.38
C ASN A 102 -5.10 -24.56 22.21
N ALA A 103 -6.38 -24.16 22.21
CA ALA A 103 -6.86 -23.25 21.16
C ALA A 103 -6.15 -21.90 21.27
N HIS A 104 -5.60 -21.44 20.14
CA HIS A 104 -5.01 -20.12 20.03
C HIS A 104 -6.11 -19.12 19.70
N VAL A 105 -6.32 -18.13 20.58
CA VAL A 105 -7.31 -17.06 20.38
C VAL A 105 -6.57 -15.75 20.18
N SER A 106 -6.82 -15.10 19.04
CA SER A 106 -6.24 -13.80 18.68
C SER A 106 -7.36 -12.78 18.42
N ASP A 107 -7.28 -11.64 19.09
CA ASP A 107 -8.22 -10.53 18.92
C ASP A 107 -7.55 -9.40 18.15
N TYR A 108 -8.30 -8.79 17.23
CA TYR A 108 -7.85 -7.70 16.38
C TYR A 108 -8.87 -6.56 16.34
N GLY A 109 -8.38 -5.33 16.37
CA GLY A 109 -9.16 -4.13 16.07
C GLY A 109 -9.16 -3.83 14.57
N LEU A 110 -10.33 -3.54 14.01
CA LEU A 110 -10.50 -3.18 12.60
C LEU A 110 -10.69 -1.66 12.48
N LEU A 111 -9.72 -0.96 11.87
CA LEU A 111 -9.66 0.51 11.88
C LEU A 111 -9.65 1.11 10.47
N PRO A 112 -10.53 2.08 10.15
CA PRO A 112 -11.73 2.45 10.91
C PRO A 112 -12.80 1.34 10.89
N PRO A 113 -13.73 1.29 11.86
CA PRO A 113 -14.77 0.26 11.95
C PRO A 113 -15.61 0.05 10.68
N SER A 114 -15.95 1.13 9.97
CA SER A 114 -16.82 1.10 8.79
C SER A 114 -16.11 0.69 7.50
N ALA A 115 -14.81 0.94 7.41
CA ALA A 115 -14.01 0.65 6.21
C ALA A 115 -12.58 0.32 6.62
N PRO A 116 -12.33 -0.88 7.17
CA PRO A 116 -11.03 -1.23 7.73
C PRO A 116 -9.91 -1.05 6.71
N ARG A 117 -8.90 -0.27 7.11
CA ARG A 117 -7.63 -0.07 6.41
C ARG A 117 -6.48 -0.67 7.17
N VAL A 118 -6.62 -0.85 8.48
CA VAL A 118 -5.59 -1.42 9.34
C VAL A 118 -6.25 -2.44 10.26
N VAL A 119 -5.59 -3.57 10.44
CA VAL A 119 -5.93 -4.63 11.38
C VAL A 119 -4.85 -4.64 12.45
N VAL A 120 -5.23 -4.32 13.69
CA VAL A 120 -4.30 -4.14 14.80
C VAL A 120 -4.48 -5.25 15.82
N PRO A 121 -3.46 -6.04 16.14
CA PRO A 121 -3.55 -7.07 17.16
C PRO A 121 -3.78 -6.46 18.54
N LEU A 122 -4.66 -7.09 19.32
CA LEU A 122 -5.09 -6.66 20.66
C LEU A 122 -4.59 -7.60 21.75
N SER A 123 -3.73 -8.55 21.40
CA SER A 123 -3.11 -9.52 22.32
C SER A 123 -2.30 -8.84 23.42
N ASN A 124 -1.57 -7.77 23.09
CA ASN A 124 -0.86 -6.94 24.06
C ASN A 124 -0.61 -5.51 23.55
N ARG A 125 -0.22 -4.62 24.46
CA ARG A 125 0.07 -3.22 24.18
C ARG A 125 1.19 -3.01 23.15
N ALA A 126 2.28 -3.76 23.23
CA ALA A 126 3.43 -3.58 22.34
C ALA A 126 3.07 -3.95 20.90
N SER A 127 2.40 -5.10 20.70
CA SER A 127 1.87 -5.52 19.40
C SER A 127 0.87 -4.52 18.83
N ALA A 128 -0.03 -3.97 19.66
CA ALA A 128 -0.97 -2.94 19.22
C ALA A 128 -0.26 -1.64 18.77
N LEU A 129 0.78 -1.21 19.50
CA LEU A 129 1.59 -0.04 19.12
C LEU A 129 2.35 -0.28 17.82
N GLN A 130 2.92 -1.47 17.63
CA GLN A 130 3.55 -1.87 16.37
C GLN A 130 2.53 -1.89 15.23
N GLY A 131 1.33 -2.45 15.42
CA GLY A 131 0.30 -2.45 14.38
C GLY A 131 -0.20 -1.05 14.02
N LEU A 132 -0.33 -0.15 15.00
CA LEU A 132 -0.64 1.25 14.75
C LEU A 132 0.49 2.00 14.02
N SER A 133 1.72 1.48 14.00
CA SER A 133 2.84 2.10 13.28
C SER A 133 2.65 2.02 11.76
N LEU A 134 1.95 0.98 11.27
CA LEU A 134 1.62 0.80 9.85
C LEU A 134 0.65 1.87 9.33
N HIS A 135 -0.17 2.46 10.19
CA HIS A 135 -1.13 3.45 9.75
C HIS A 135 -0.51 4.86 9.72
N ASN A 136 -0.31 5.39 8.52
CA ASN A 136 0.10 6.77 8.30
C ASN A 136 -0.96 7.53 7.48
N PRO A 137 -2.05 8.01 8.11
CA PRO A 137 -3.11 8.71 7.41
C PRO A 137 -2.62 10.02 6.79
N GLY A 138 -3.06 10.31 5.57
CA GLY A 138 -2.72 11.56 4.87
C GLY A 138 -3.41 12.80 5.42
N SER A 139 -4.58 12.66 6.07
CA SER A 139 -5.33 13.79 6.61
C SER A 139 -4.88 14.18 8.02
N ARG A 140 -4.91 15.49 8.34
CA ARG A 140 -4.57 16.00 9.68
C ARG A 140 -5.42 15.38 10.79
N HIS A 141 -6.73 15.21 10.55
CA HIS A 141 -7.65 14.56 11.48
C HIS A 141 -7.27 13.10 11.73
N GLY A 142 -6.91 12.37 10.67
CA GLY A 142 -6.45 10.99 10.80
C GLY A 142 -5.13 10.91 11.57
N GLN A 143 -4.17 11.81 11.29
CA GLN A 143 -2.88 11.86 11.97
C GLN A 143 -3.06 12.10 13.47
N TRP A 144 -3.92 13.05 13.83
CA TRP A 144 -4.27 13.32 15.21
C TRP A 144 -4.96 12.12 15.87
N ALA A 145 -5.93 11.49 15.20
CA ALA A 145 -6.62 10.32 15.72
C ALA A 145 -5.64 9.17 16.00
N VAL A 146 -4.74 8.86 15.06
CA VAL A 146 -3.70 7.83 15.25
C VAL A 146 -2.75 8.20 16.38
N TRP A 147 -2.35 9.48 16.49
CA TRP A 147 -1.53 9.95 17.59
C TRP A 147 -2.22 9.73 18.94
N VAL A 148 -3.50 10.09 19.08
CA VAL A 148 -4.29 9.86 20.29
C VAL A 148 -4.37 8.37 20.59
N LEU A 149 -4.71 7.54 19.60
CA LEU A 149 -4.79 6.09 19.75
C LEU A 149 -3.46 5.48 20.21
N ARG A 150 -2.33 5.92 19.65
CA ARG A 150 -1.00 5.48 20.09
C ARG A 150 -0.72 5.88 21.55
N ARG A 151 -1.10 7.10 21.98
CA ARG A 151 -0.93 7.55 23.38
C ARG A 151 -1.78 6.74 24.35
N LEU A 152 -3.06 6.55 24.04
CA LEU A 152 -3.98 5.73 24.86
C LEU A 152 -3.51 4.27 24.93
N THR A 153 -3.11 3.70 23.80
CA THR A 153 -2.53 2.34 23.74
C THR A 153 -1.25 2.26 24.58
N ALA A 154 -0.39 3.29 24.51
CA ALA A 154 0.79 3.41 25.36
C ALA A 154 0.48 3.61 26.85
N TRP A 155 -0.77 3.80 27.26
CA TRP A 155 -1.19 3.74 28.66
C TRP A 155 -1.95 2.46 29.00
N GLY A 156 -2.00 1.50 28.07
CA GLY A 156 -2.74 0.24 28.22
C GLY A 156 -4.23 0.34 27.89
N PHE A 157 -4.71 1.49 27.43
CA PHE A 157 -6.12 1.67 27.09
C PHE A 157 -6.39 1.22 25.63
N LEU A 158 -6.70 -0.06 25.47
CA LEU A 158 -7.00 -0.68 24.16
C LEU A 158 -8.46 -0.55 23.72
N ALA A 159 -9.37 -0.12 24.60
CA ALA A 159 -10.80 -0.04 24.30
C ALA A 159 -11.14 0.78 23.03
N PRO A 160 -10.46 1.91 22.70
CA PRO A 160 -10.73 2.67 21.48
C PRO A 160 -10.43 1.89 20.19
N LEU A 161 -9.54 0.89 20.25
CA LEU A 161 -9.22 0.04 19.10
C LEU A 161 -10.30 -1.02 18.83
N LYS A 162 -11.19 -1.24 19.81
CA LYS A 162 -12.25 -2.25 19.76
C LYS A 162 -13.52 -1.74 19.08
N GLY A 163 -13.52 -0.63 18.33
CA GLY A 163 -14.75 -0.14 17.68
C GLY A 163 -15.45 -1.19 16.80
N LYS A 164 -14.65 -1.97 16.07
CA LYS A 164 -15.05 -3.23 15.42
C LYS A 164 -13.93 -4.24 15.63
N MET A 165 -14.28 -5.47 15.99
CA MET A 165 -13.33 -6.49 16.39
C MET A 165 -13.42 -7.69 15.46
N LEU A 166 -12.27 -8.33 15.24
CA LEU A 166 -12.15 -9.66 14.65
C LEU A 166 -11.51 -10.56 15.70
N ARG A 167 -12.15 -11.68 16.02
CA ARG A 167 -11.62 -12.73 16.89
C ARG A 167 -11.38 -13.97 16.04
N ILE A 168 -10.17 -14.49 16.08
CA ILE A 168 -9.79 -15.74 15.43
C ILE A 168 -9.48 -16.75 16.51
N ALA A 169 -10.16 -17.90 16.50
CA ALA A 169 -9.82 -19.06 17.30
C ALA A 169 -9.42 -20.20 16.38
N SER A 170 -8.21 -20.71 16.56
CA SER A 170 -7.63 -21.74 15.69
C SER A 170 -6.83 -22.75 16.51
N SER A 171 -6.66 -23.93 15.94
CA SER A 171 -5.86 -25.00 16.54
C SER A 171 -4.36 -24.75 16.50
N ALA A 172 -3.91 -23.89 15.59
CA ALA A 172 -2.54 -23.44 15.44
C ALA A 172 -2.46 -21.91 15.53
N PRO A 173 -1.27 -21.32 15.80
CA PRO A 173 -1.09 -19.88 15.74
C PRO A 173 -1.58 -19.29 14.41
N VAL A 174 -2.16 -18.09 14.50
CA VAL A 174 -2.64 -17.34 13.34
C VAL A 174 -1.44 -16.99 12.47
N GLN A 175 -1.49 -17.44 11.22
CA GLN A 175 -0.48 -17.11 10.22
C GLN A 175 -1.21 -16.66 8.97
N PRO A 176 -0.76 -15.55 8.33
CA PRO A 176 -1.32 -15.17 7.07
C PRO A 176 -1.25 -16.33 6.07
N TRP A 177 -2.38 -16.70 5.44
CA TRP A 177 -2.43 -17.92 4.59
C TRP A 177 -1.33 -17.94 3.52
N VAL A 178 -1.01 -16.76 3.02
CA VAL A 178 0.01 -16.55 2.00
C VAL A 178 1.40 -17.02 2.44
N LEU A 179 1.68 -16.97 3.75
CA LEU A 179 2.94 -17.43 4.32
C LEU A 179 2.97 -18.95 4.48
N ARG A 180 1.82 -19.59 4.68
CA ARG A 180 1.74 -21.06 4.78
C ARG A 180 2.05 -21.74 3.46
N ASN A 181 1.58 -21.15 2.36
CA ASN A 181 1.79 -21.70 1.01
C ASN A 181 3.13 -21.29 0.40
N SER A 182 3.82 -20.35 1.04
CA SER A 182 5.16 -19.98 0.63
C SER A 182 6.19 -20.81 1.39
N SER A 183 7.29 -21.16 0.75
CA SER A 183 8.47 -21.75 1.42
C SER A 183 9.17 -20.77 2.38
N PHE A 184 8.52 -19.67 2.77
CA PHE A 184 9.06 -18.76 3.78
C PHE A 184 9.01 -19.46 5.12
N ASN A 185 10.20 -19.74 5.67
CA ASN A 185 10.33 -20.03 7.08
C ASN A 185 9.57 -18.93 7.84
N VAL A 186 8.50 -19.35 8.51
CA VAL A 186 7.58 -18.48 9.25
C VAL A 186 8.41 -17.46 9.99
N LEU A 187 8.21 -16.18 9.67
CA LEU A 187 8.90 -15.13 10.40
C LEU A 187 8.47 -15.23 11.85
N PRO A 188 9.42 -15.32 12.81
CA PRO A 188 9.07 -15.39 14.22
C PRO A 188 8.24 -14.16 14.56
N GLY A 189 6.98 -14.39 14.89
CA GLY A 189 5.99 -13.38 15.23
C GLY A 189 4.86 -14.08 15.95
N ASP A 190 4.47 -13.54 17.10
CA ASP A 190 3.35 -14.08 17.86
C ASP A 190 2.01 -13.71 17.19
N ASP A 191 2.02 -12.67 16.37
CA ASP A 191 0.83 -12.05 15.79
C ASP A 191 1.19 -11.23 14.53
N TYR A 192 0.19 -10.72 13.81
CA TYR A 192 0.38 -9.91 12.61
C TYR A 192 -0.51 -8.67 12.61
N ALA A 193 0.08 -7.52 12.31
CA ALA A 193 -0.69 -6.34 11.92
C ALA A 193 -0.82 -6.27 10.40
N LEU A 194 -1.99 -5.89 9.90
CA LEU A 194 -2.21 -5.72 8.46
C LEU A 194 -2.49 -4.27 8.13
N TYR A 195 -1.88 -3.76 7.07
CA TYR A 195 -2.32 -2.57 6.35
C TYR A 195 -2.89 -2.99 5.02
N LEU A 196 -4.17 -2.67 4.83
CA LEU A 196 -4.96 -3.15 3.71
C LEU A 196 -4.98 -2.14 2.56
N GLY A 197 -4.41 -0.95 2.70
CA GLY A 197 -4.43 0.08 1.64
C GLY A 197 -5.78 0.76 1.41
N ALA A 198 -5.85 1.61 0.39
CA ALA A 198 -7.10 2.22 -0.06
C ALA A 198 -7.93 1.23 -0.90
N LYS A 199 -9.26 1.39 -0.92
CA LYS A 199 -10.11 0.64 -1.85
C LYS A 199 -9.74 1.01 -3.29
N GLY A 200 -9.52 0.02 -4.15
CA GLY A 200 -9.20 0.22 -5.58
C GLY A 200 -8.60 -1.04 -6.22
N SER A 201 -8.43 -1.01 -7.54
CA SER A 201 -7.78 -2.07 -8.32
C SER A 201 -6.28 -2.18 -8.06
N ASN A 202 -5.65 -1.12 -7.52
CA ASN A 202 -4.22 -1.10 -7.16
C ASN A 202 -3.96 -1.54 -5.72
N ARG A 203 -4.88 -2.29 -5.10
CA ARG A 203 -4.81 -2.61 -3.68
C ARG A 203 -3.85 -3.78 -3.43
N LYS A 204 -2.91 -3.58 -2.52
CA LYS A 204 -2.01 -4.61 -1.95
C LYS A 204 -2.20 -4.70 -0.44
N THR A 205 -1.98 -5.89 0.11
CA THR A 205 -1.98 -6.10 1.56
C THR A 205 -0.55 -6.09 2.07
N VAL A 206 -0.32 -5.38 3.16
CA VAL A 206 0.98 -5.31 3.83
C VAL A 206 0.82 -5.96 5.20
N ALA A 207 1.57 -7.01 5.49
CA ALA A 207 1.59 -7.68 6.78
C ALA A 207 2.90 -7.38 7.52
N LEU A 208 2.79 -6.95 8.76
CA LEU A 208 3.90 -6.73 9.68
C LEU A 208 3.83 -7.81 10.76
N PRO A 209 4.78 -8.76 10.79
CA PRO A 209 4.94 -9.64 11.94
C PRO A 209 5.19 -8.76 13.17
N VAL A 210 4.44 -8.99 14.24
CA VAL A 210 4.62 -8.26 15.49
C VAL A 210 5.05 -9.20 16.60
N ASN A 211 5.97 -8.71 17.42
CA ASN A 211 6.50 -9.45 18.56
C ASN A 211 6.61 -8.47 19.75
N PRO A 212 6.04 -8.79 20.92
CA PRO A 212 6.08 -7.89 22.07
C PRO A 212 7.50 -7.60 22.59
N GLN A 213 8.44 -8.51 22.34
CA GLN A 213 9.82 -8.44 22.82
C GLN A 213 10.82 -7.94 21.75
N GLN A 214 10.46 -7.99 20.47
CA GLN A 214 11.35 -7.63 19.37
C GLN A 214 10.70 -6.60 18.44
N ALA A 215 11.49 -5.60 18.00
CA ALA A 215 11.05 -4.69 16.96
C ALA A 215 10.91 -5.45 15.62
N PRO A 216 9.91 -5.12 14.79
CA PRO A 216 9.77 -5.76 13.49
C PRO A 216 10.98 -5.40 12.60
N GLU A 217 11.55 -6.41 11.95
CA GLU A 217 12.68 -6.26 11.02
C GLU A 217 12.27 -6.47 9.57
N ARG A 218 11.07 -7.02 9.36
CA ARG A 218 10.57 -7.45 8.07
C ARG A 218 9.13 -7.03 7.88
N VAL A 219 8.78 -6.76 6.64
CA VAL A 219 7.41 -6.53 6.21
C VAL A 219 7.13 -7.36 4.96
N ILE A 220 5.93 -7.93 4.91
CA ILE A 220 5.47 -8.75 3.82
C ILE A 220 4.47 -7.92 3.02
N LYS A 221 4.60 -7.90 1.70
CA LYS A 221 3.59 -7.31 0.81
C LYS A 221 3.03 -8.38 -0.11
N THR A 222 1.73 -8.33 -0.35
CA THR A 222 1.04 -9.31 -1.18
C THR A 222 0.03 -8.67 -2.11
N ALA A 223 -0.07 -9.23 -3.30
CA ALA A 223 -0.95 -8.80 -4.37
C ALA A 223 -1.58 -10.03 -5.04
N GLU A 224 -2.91 -10.04 -5.20
CA GLU A 224 -3.64 -11.13 -5.89
C GLU A 224 -4.12 -10.70 -7.29
N GLN A 225 -4.45 -9.41 -7.46
CA GLN A 225 -4.93 -8.87 -8.72
C GLN A 225 -3.79 -8.62 -9.72
N SER A 226 -4.10 -8.75 -11.01
CA SER A 226 -3.16 -8.61 -12.11
C SER A 226 -2.30 -7.34 -12.04
N ILE A 227 -2.92 -6.16 -11.90
CA ILE A 227 -2.19 -4.88 -11.85
C ILE A 227 -1.29 -4.77 -10.61
N PRO A 228 -1.78 -4.96 -9.36
CA PRO A 228 -0.93 -5.01 -8.16
C PRO A 228 0.19 -6.05 -8.24
N ARG A 229 -0.03 -7.19 -8.89
CA ARG A 229 0.99 -8.24 -9.04
C ARG A 229 2.15 -7.78 -9.91
N ILE A 230 1.85 -7.18 -11.06
CA ILE A 230 2.87 -6.60 -11.96
C ILE A 230 3.67 -5.53 -11.22
N LYS A 231 2.97 -4.63 -10.51
CA LYS A 231 3.56 -3.58 -9.69
C LYS A 231 4.49 -4.11 -8.61
N LEU A 232 4.06 -5.15 -7.88
CA LEU A 232 4.86 -5.74 -6.81
C LEU A 232 6.06 -6.52 -7.34
N ALA A 233 5.93 -7.17 -8.50
CA ALA A 233 7.04 -7.79 -9.20
C ALA A 233 8.06 -6.74 -9.67
N ASN A 234 7.59 -5.60 -10.19
CA ASN A 234 8.46 -4.48 -10.53
C ASN A 234 9.21 -3.95 -9.30
N GLU A 235 8.52 -3.77 -8.16
CA GLU A 235 9.18 -3.39 -6.89
C GLU A 235 10.31 -4.37 -6.51
N ALA A 236 10.08 -5.68 -6.63
CA ALA A 236 11.13 -6.68 -6.37
C ALA A 236 12.34 -6.53 -7.32
N ILE A 237 12.10 -6.33 -8.60
CA ILE A 237 13.15 -6.09 -9.61
C ILE A 237 13.94 -4.84 -9.26
N MET A 238 13.26 -3.74 -8.94
CA MET A 238 13.88 -2.47 -8.59
C MET A 238 14.72 -2.58 -7.33
N LEU A 239 14.19 -3.15 -6.24
CA LEU A 239 14.95 -3.34 -5.00
C LEU A 239 16.20 -4.20 -5.21
N LYS A 240 16.11 -5.26 -6.03
CA LYS A 240 17.27 -6.10 -6.38
C LYS A 240 18.35 -5.30 -7.12
N ARG A 241 17.95 -4.45 -8.09
CA ARG A 241 18.89 -3.58 -8.82
C ARG A 241 19.53 -2.54 -7.90
N LEU A 242 18.73 -1.90 -7.05
CA LEU A 242 19.18 -0.84 -6.16
C LEU A 242 20.17 -1.34 -5.10
N ALA A 243 20.05 -2.60 -4.69
CA ALA A 243 20.99 -3.26 -3.78
C ALA A 243 22.43 -3.32 -4.32
N GLU A 244 22.62 -3.22 -5.65
CA GLU A 244 23.92 -3.23 -6.33
C GLU A 244 24.50 -1.82 -6.51
N THR A 245 23.84 -0.79 -5.98
CA THR A 245 24.22 0.62 -6.15
C THR A 245 24.49 1.30 -4.80
N PRO A 246 25.07 2.51 -4.79
CA PRO A 246 25.17 3.33 -3.57
C PRO A 246 23.81 3.64 -2.90
N LEU A 247 22.69 3.44 -3.59
CA LEU A 247 21.34 3.64 -3.04
C LEU A 247 20.89 2.51 -2.11
N ALA A 248 21.61 1.39 -2.03
CA ALA A 248 21.23 0.23 -1.20
C ALA A 248 20.92 0.61 0.26
N ILE A 249 21.65 1.58 0.82
CA ILE A 249 21.42 2.05 2.20
C ILE A 249 20.15 2.90 2.36
N HIS A 250 19.59 3.40 1.27
CA HIS A 250 18.43 4.29 1.21
C HIS A 250 17.13 3.58 0.84
N VAL A 251 17.17 2.27 0.57
CA VAL A 251 15.99 1.48 0.21
C VAL A 251 15.87 0.24 1.10
N PRO A 252 14.67 -0.35 1.23
CA PRO A 252 14.50 -1.62 1.93
C PRO A 252 15.31 -2.74 1.25
N ALA A 253 16.04 -3.55 2.03
CA ALA A 253 16.59 -4.79 1.49
C ALA A 253 15.47 -5.75 1.08
N LEU A 254 15.58 -6.37 -0.09
CA LEU A 254 14.70 -7.45 -0.52
C LEU A 254 15.22 -8.79 0.05
N TYR A 255 14.48 -9.41 0.95
CA TYR A 255 14.83 -10.74 1.48
C TYR A 255 14.36 -11.85 0.55
N SER A 256 13.17 -11.69 -0.04
CA SER A 256 12.62 -12.70 -0.93
C SER A 256 11.50 -12.18 -1.83
N PHE A 257 11.30 -12.86 -2.95
CA PHE A 257 10.26 -12.61 -3.95
C PHE A 257 9.70 -13.95 -4.43
N HIS A 258 8.37 -14.09 -4.38
CA HIS A 258 7.66 -15.28 -4.82
C HIS A 258 6.46 -14.86 -5.66
N GLU A 259 6.28 -15.54 -6.79
CA GLU A 259 5.14 -15.32 -7.68
C GLU A 259 4.58 -16.68 -8.10
N ASN A 260 3.26 -16.81 -8.03
CA ASN A 260 2.52 -17.95 -8.54
C ASN A 260 1.24 -17.46 -9.25
N ASP A 261 0.44 -18.38 -9.78
CA ASP A 261 -0.76 -18.03 -10.55
C ASP A 261 -1.79 -17.22 -9.75
N SER A 262 -1.80 -17.33 -8.42
CA SER A 262 -2.77 -16.69 -7.53
C SER A 262 -2.29 -15.39 -6.90
N ALA A 263 -0.98 -15.21 -6.70
CA ALA A 263 -0.45 -14.08 -5.96
C ALA A 263 1.03 -13.79 -6.24
N THR A 264 1.40 -12.53 -6.02
CA THR A 264 2.79 -12.05 -5.91
C THR A 264 3.05 -11.63 -4.47
N ILE A 265 4.20 -12.04 -3.93
CA ILE A 265 4.60 -11.82 -2.54
C ILE A 265 6.05 -11.34 -2.50
N ILE A 266 6.32 -10.28 -1.74
CA ILE A 266 7.68 -9.90 -1.36
C ILE A 266 7.83 -9.83 0.15
N VAL A 267 9.00 -10.24 0.63
CA VAL A 267 9.44 -9.97 2.00
C VAL A 267 10.62 -9.01 1.90
N GLN A 268 10.47 -7.86 2.54
CA GLN A 268 11.47 -6.79 2.53
C GLN A 268 11.78 -6.33 3.94
N GLU A 269 12.87 -5.59 4.09
CA GLU A 269 13.26 -4.93 5.31
C GLU A 269 12.18 -3.95 5.79
N TYR A 270 11.91 -4.02 7.09
CA TYR A 270 11.15 -2.99 7.79
C TYR A 270 12.12 -2.15 8.62
N ARG A 271 12.06 -0.83 8.45
CA ARG A 271 12.75 0.13 9.33
C ARG A 271 11.72 1.05 9.95
N SER A 272 11.87 1.30 11.24
CA SER A 272 11.07 2.32 11.91
C SER A 272 11.43 3.70 11.37
N VAL A 273 10.42 4.48 11.02
CA VAL A 273 10.60 5.82 10.47
C VAL A 273 10.48 6.86 11.57
N GLU A 274 11.46 7.76 11.64
CA GLU A 274 11.50 8.86 12.58
C GLU A 274 10.66 10.06 12.10
N PRO A 275 10.03 10.81 13.01
CA PRO A 275 9.37 12.07 12.66
C PRO A 275 10.42 13.11 12.27
N ILE A 276 10.20 13.77 11.13
CA ILE A 276 11.13 14.75 10.56
C ILE A 276 10.44 16.06 10.23
N LYS A 277 11.18 17.16 10.39
CA LYS A 277 10.72 18.48 9.95
C LYS A 277 10.67 18.51 8.42
N ALA A 278 9.68 19.22 7.87
CA ALA A 278 9.49 19.32 6.42
C ALA A 278 10.75 19.79 5.67
N LEU A 279 11.46 20.79 6.20
CA LEU A 279 12.69 21.30 5.57
C LEU A 279 13.81 20.24 5.52
N GLN A 280 14.03 19.51 6.62
CA GLN A 280 15.02 18.43 6.66
C GLN A 280 14.64 17.31 5.68
N LYS A 281 13.35 16.98 5.60
CA LYS A 281 12.83 15.98 4.66
C LYS A 281 13.07 16.38 3.20
N GLN A 282 12.83 17.64 2.86
CA GLN A 282 13.08 18.15 1.51
C GLN A 282 14.57 18.13 1.16
N GLN A 283 15.43 18.55 2.09
CA GLN A 283 16.88 18.52 1.88
C GLN A 283 17.38 17.09 1.66
N ALA A 284 16.96 16.15 2.51
CA ALA A 284 17.30 14.74 2.36
C ALA A 284 16.76 14.13 1.05
N ALA A 285 15.59 14.56 0.59
CA ALA A 285 15.03 14.18 -0.71
C ALA A 285 15.88 14.70 -1.88
N ILE A 286 16.32 15.96 -1.84
CA ILE A 286 17.22 16.54 -2.85
C ILE A 286 18.56 15.79 -2.89
N GLU A 287 19.13 15.47 -1.73
CA GLU A 287 20.36 14.69 -1.63
C GLU A 287 20.20 13.28 -2.22
N PHE A 288 19.09 12.60 -1.88
CA PHE A 288 18.76 11.29 -2.44
C PHE A 288 18.60 11.32 -3.97
N LEU A 289 17.84 12.28 -4.52
CA LEU A 289 17.65 12.41 -5.96
C LEU A 289 18.98 12.67 -6.69
N ASN A 290 19.84 13.51 -6.12
CA ASN A 290 21.17 13.74 -6.68
C ASN A 290 22.04 12.48 -6.68
N LEU A 291 21.98 11.68 -5.61
CA LEU A 291 22.66 10.39 -5.54
C LEU A 291 22.10 9.42 -6.58
N MET A 292 20.77 9.35 -6.72
CA MET A 292 20.09 8.49 -7.68
C MET A 292 20.47 8.83 -9.12
N HIS A 293 20.51 10.11 -9.48
CA HIS A 293 20.91 10.52 -10.83
C HIS A 293 22.38 10.19 -11.12
N SER A 294 23.22 10.07 -10.08
CA SER A 294 24.62 9.68 -10.24
C SER A 294 24.84 8.19 -10.53
N THR A 295 23.83 7.32 -10.36
CA THR A 295 23.97 5.88 -10.62
C THR A 295 23.90 5.52 -12.11
N GLY A 296 23.60 6.49 -12.97
CA GLY A 296 23.55 6.32 -14.41
C GLY A 296 22.62 7.34 -15.04
N THR A 297 23.17 8.18 -15.93
CA THR A 297 22.39 9.12 -16.74
C THR A 297 22.75 8.88 -18.20
N THR A 298 21.74 8.73 -19.03
CA THR A 298 21.88 8.80 -20.49
C THR A 298 21.08 9.98 -21.02
N TRP A 299 21.39 10.39 -22.24
CA TRP A 299 20.73 11.52 -22.89
C TRP A 299 19.98 11.01 -24.11
N VAL A 300 18.71 11.40 -24.22
CA VAL A 300 17.85 11.08 -25.36
C VAL A 300 17.18 12.35 -25.87
N SER A 301 16.68 12.30 -27.10
CA SER A 301 15.83 13.37 -27.63
C SER A 301 14.46 13.29 -26.94
N LEU A 302 13.97 14.40 -26.40
CA LEU A 302 12.61 14.46 -25.85
C LEU A 302 11.55 14.14 -26.91
N GLY A 303 11.83 14.48 -28.18
CA GLY A 303 10.95 14.14 -29.30
C GLY A 303 10.80 12.63 -29.51
N ASP A 304 11.86 11.84 -29.23
CA ASP A 304 11.84 10.39 -29.36
C ASP A 304 11.01 9.77 -28.22
N MET A 305 11.18 10.26 -26.98
CA MET A 305 10.35 9.84 -25.85
C MET A 305 8.86 10.09 -26.09
N ILE A 306 8.51 11.24 -26.68
CA ILE A 306 7.12 11.56 -27.03
C ILE A 306 6.59 10.65 -28.15
N ALA A 307 7.44 10.21 -29.08
CA ALA A 307 7.03 9.37 -30.19
C ALA A 307 6.67 7.94 -29.76
N ASP A 308 7.31 7.45 -28.70
CA ASP A 308 7.07 6.11 -28.14
C ASP A 308 5.79 6.01 -27.30
N GLU A 309 5.14 7.14 -26.97
CA GLU A 309 3.89 7.12 -26.21
C GLU A 309 2.69 6.67 -27.03
N ALA A 310 2.07 5.57 -26.62
CA ALA A 310 0.79 5.15 -27.15
C ALA A 310 -0.31 6.16 -26.74
N PRO A 311 -1.21 6.56 -27.66
CA PRO A 311 -2.32 7.42 -27.32
C PRO A 311 -3.28 6.69 -26.37
N GLU A 312 -3.25 7.06 -25.08
CA GLU A 312 -4.21 6.52 -24.10
C GLU A 312 -5.63 7.06 -24.34
N ARG A 313 -6.62 6.20 -24.06
CA ARG A 313 -8.04 6.54 -24.12
C ARG A 313 -8.45 7.34 -22.87
N THR A 314 -8.35 8.67 -22.92
CA THR A 314 -8.77 9.55 -21.81
C THR A 314 -9.82 10.59 -22.25
N VAL A 315 -10.54 11.23 -21.33
CA VAL A 315 -11.66 12.15 -21.66
C VAL A 315 -11.17 13.49 -22.24
N HIS A 316 -9.91 13.86 -21.98
CA HIS A 316 -9.26 15.11 -22.45
C HIS A 316 -8.33 14.90 -23.65
N ILE A 317 -8.68 13.96 -24.54
CA ILE A 317 -7.83 13.56 -25.68
C ILE A 317 -7.43 14.76 -26.54
N LYS A 318 -8.31 15.75 -26.74
CA LYS A 318 -8.03 16.83 -27.68
C LYS A 318 -6.93 17.76 -27.16
N GLU A 319 -7.10 18.36 -25.99
CA GLU A 319 -6.15 19.29 -25.37
C GLU A 319 -4.81 18.60 -25.13
N ARG A 320 -4.82 17.36 -24.60
CA ARG A 320 -3.60 16.57 -24.41
C ARG A 320 -2.89 16.33 -25.74
N ARG A 321 -3.60 15.91 -26.79
CA ARG A 321 -3.03 15.68 -28.13
C ARG A 321 -2.52 16.96 -28.77
N ASP A 322 -3.21 18.07 -28.60
CA ASP A 322 -2.82 19.38 -29.14
C ASP A 322 -1.53 19.84 -28.46
N THR A 323 -1.43 19.68 -27.13
CA THR A 323 -0.24 20.01 -26.35
C THR A 323 0.93 19.07 -26.66
N LEU A 324 0.71 17.75 -26.81
CA LEU A 324 1.75 16.81 -27.25
C LEU A 324 2.27 17.16 -28.66
N ARG A 325 1.38 17.55 -29.58
CA ARG A 325 1.77 17.99 -30.92
C ARG A 325 2.55 19.30 -30.88
N PHE A 326 2.13 20.25 -30.04
CA PHE A 326 2.88 21.49 -29.80
C PHE A 326 4.28 21.17 -29.27
N LEU A 327 4.36 20.36 -28.21
CA LEU A 327 5.59 19.96 -27.56
C LEU A 327 6.54 19.31 -28.57
N LYS A 328 6.06 18.30 -29.32
CA LYS A 328 6.83 17.64 -30.37
C LYS A 328 7.43 18.63 -31.38
N ARG A 329 6.69 19.65 -31.83
CA ARG A 329 7.20 20.66 -32.78
C ARG A 329 8.31 21.54 -32.21
N HIS A 330 8.24 21.89 -30.93
CA HIS A 330 9.14 22.87 -30.33
C HIS A 330 10.34 22.24 -29.60
N VAL A 331 10.27 20.95 -29.29
CA VAL A 331 11.30 20.26 -28.48
C VAL A 331 11.97 19.09 -29.17
N THR A 332 11.68 18.87 -30.46
CA THR A 332 12.38 17.85 -31.25
C THR A 332 13.88 18.13 -31.21
N GLY A 333 14.67 17.15 -30.76
CA GLY A 333 16.12 17.28 -30.63
C GLY A 333 16.61 17.95 -29.35
N LEU A 334 15.73 18.39 -28.43
CA LEU A 334 16.17 18.82 -27.10
C LEU A 334 16.68 17.60 -26.32
N PRO A 335 17.96 17.57 -25.92
CA PRO A 335 18.51 16.47 -25.16
C PRO A 335 17.98 16.54 -23.73
N VAL A 336 17.35 15.46 -23.28
CA VAL A 336 16.86 15.31 -21.90
C VAL A 336 17.59 14.16 -21.19
N PRO A 337 17.89 14.32 -19.90
CA PRO A 337 18.53 13.28 -19.12
C PRO A 337 17.49 12.24 -18.68
N ILE A 338 17.76 10.98 -18.97
CA ILE A 338 16.99 9.84 -18.50
C ILE A 338 17.86 8.90 -17.66
N GLY A 339 17.23 8.09 -16.84
CA GLY A 339 17.91 7.09 -16.01
C GLY A 339 16.98 6.53 -14.95
N LEU A 340 17.56 6.13 -13.83
CA LEU A 340 16.81 5.59 -12.70
C LEU A 340 15.87 6.63 -12.09
N VAL A 341 14.58 6.30 -12.02
CA VAL A 341 13.54 7.05 -11.31
C VAL A 341 12.72 6.11 -10.43
N HIS A 342 12.12 6.67 -9.39
CA HIS A 342 11.15 6.00 -8.52
C HIS A 342 9.74 5.98 -9.13
N GLY A 343 9.37 6.99 -9.92
CA GLY A 343 8.09 7.06 -10.65
C GLY A 343 6.92 7.61 -9.81
N ASP A 344 6.85 7.24 -8.53
CA ASP A 344 5.94 7.81 -7.52
C ASP A 344 6.70 8.47 -6.35
N PHE A 345 7.77 9.23 -6.63
CA PHE A 345 8.54 9.86 -5.56
C PHE A 345 7.74 10.98 -4.89
N ALA A 346 7.26 10.70 -3.68
CA ALA A 346 6.44 11.61 -2.90
C ALA A 346 6.80 11.56 -1.41
N PRO A 347 6.47 12.59 -0.62
CA PRO A 347 6.76 12.61 0.81
C PRO A 347 6.19 11.41 1.58
N TRP A 348 5.03 10.86 1.20
CA TRP A 348 4.49 9.67 1.88
C TRP A 348 5.24 8.37 1.57
N ASN A 349 6.07 8.35 0.53
CA ASN A 349 6.98 7.26 0.16
C ASN A 349 8.40 7.43 0.73
N CYS A 350 8.59 8.45 1.59
CA CYS A 350 9.87 8.82 2.18
C CYS A 350 9.79 8.88 3.71
N GLY A 351 10.75 8.25 4.37
CA GLY A 351 10.98 8.31 5.82
C GLY A 351 12.44 8.63 6.16
N LEU A 352 12.73 8.99 7.41
CA LEU A 352 14.10 8.99 7.92
C LEU A 352 14.30 7.76 8.81
N ALA A 353 15.38 7.03 8.59
CA ALA A 353 15.78 5.91 9.43
C ALA A 353 17.29 5.99 9.66
N ALA A 354 17.71 6.00 10.93
CA ALA A 354 19.12 6.11 11.30
C ALA A 354 19.82 7.32 10.64
N GLY A 355 19.14 8.47 10.64
CA GLY A 355 19.67 9.72 10.08
C GLY A 355 19.71 9.80 8.54
N ARG A 356 19.18 8.82 7.81
CA ARG A 356 19.19 8.79 6.34
C ARG A 356 17.79 8.69 5.76
N LEU A 357 17.60 9.26 4.56
CA LEU A 357 16.35 9.08 3.84
C LEU A 357 16.19 7.61 3.45
N LEU A 358 15.06 7.03 3.83
CA LEU A 358 14.58 5.73 3.39
C LEU A 358 13.44 5.97 2.40
N VAL A 359 13.56 5.41 1.21
CA VAL A 359 12.61 5.52 0.12
C VAL A 359 12.05 4.13 -0.16
N TYR A 360 10.74 3.99 -0.06
CA TYR A 360 10.01 2.73 -0.18
C TYR A 360 8.90 2.87 -1.23
N ASP A 361 8.34 1.73 -1.64
CA ASP A 361 7.26 1.65 -2.63
C ASP A 361 7.71 1.90 -4.08
N TRP A 362 8.70 1.11 -4.53
CA TRP A 362 9.31 1.19 -5.86
C TRP A 362 8.47 0.51 -6.96
N GLU A 363 7.16 0.42 -6.79
CA GLU A 363 6.28 -0.27 -7.74
C GLU A 363 6.21 0.39 -9.13
N GLU A 364 6.44 1.71 -9.19
CA GLU A 364 6.49 2.52 -10.42
C GLU A 364 7.93 2.81 -10.88
N GLY A 365 8.94 2.14 -10.29
CA GLY A 365 10.33 2.40 -10.61
C GLY A 365 10.67 2.05 -12.07
N ASP A 366 11.51 2.88 -12.69
CA ASP A 366 11.96 2.73 -14.09
C ASP A 366 13.45 3.06 -14.19
N LEU A 367 14.19 2.28 -14.99
CA LEU A 367 15.61 2.48 -15.25
C LEU A 367 15.89 3.48 -16.38
N LYS A 368 14.85 3.89 -17.12
CA LYS A 368 14.93 4.81 -18.27
C LYS A 368 13.89 5.94 -18.17
N GLY A 369 13.48 6.29 -16.96
CA GLY A 369 12.55 7.40 -16.72
C GLY A 369 13.23 8.76 -16.84
N LEU A 370 12.43 9.82 -16.95
CA LEU A 370 12.93 11.19 -17.03
C LEU A 370 13.41 11.65 -15.65
N LEU A 371 14.68 12.04 -15.51
CA LEU A 371 15.27 12.30 -14.18
C LEU A 371 14.62 13.46 -13.39
N LEU A 372 13.84 14.32 -14.04
CA LEU A 372 13.13 15.40 -13.35
C LEU A 372 11.73 14.97 -12.85
N ASP A 373 11.21 13.81 -13.26
CA ASP A 373 9.86 13.34 -12.92
C ASP A 373 9.63 13.27 -11.42
N ASP A 374 10.60 12.73 -10.68
CA ASP A 374 10.49 12.56 -9.24
C ASP A 374 10.55 13.89 -8.49
N ALA A 375 11.32 14.87 -8.98
CA ALA A 375 11.29 16.22 -8.42
C ALA A 375 9.92 16.89 -8.64
N PHE A 376 9.36 16.75 -9.84
CA PHE A 376 8.03 17.31 -10.12
C PHE A 376 6.95 16.65 -9.25
N SER A 377 6.96 15.32 -9.14
CA SER A 377 6.04 14.57 -8.28
C SER A 377 6.14 14.99 -6.82
N TYR A 378 7.35 15.10 -6.29
CA TYR A 378 7.57 15.48 -4.90
C TYR A 378 7.09 16.89 -4.58
N ALA A 379 7.24 17.83 -5.53
CA ALA A 379 6.80 19.21 -5.37
C ALA A 379 5.27 19.37 -5.52
N VAL A 380 4.67 18.67 -6.48
CA VAL A 380 3.29 18.94 -6.94
C VAL A 380 2.27 18.06 -6.23
N LEU A 381 2.50 16.75 -6.11
CA LEU A 381 1.48 15.82 -5.63
C LEU A 381 1.00 16.12 -4.20
N PRO A 382 1.85 16.51 -3.23
CA PRO A 382 1.37 16.89 -1.90
C PRO A 382 0.45 18.10 -1.93
N LEU A 383 0.73 19.09 -2.78
CA LEU A 383 -0.08 20.29 -2.89
C LEU A 383 -1.47 19.98 -3.44
N ILE A 384 -1.56 19.09 -4.42
CA ILE A 384 -2.84 18.66 -5.00
C ILE A 384 -3.60 17.71 -4.05
N LEU A 385 -2.96 16.62 -3.62
CA LEU A 385 -3.64 15.51 -2.95
C LEU A 385 -3.91 15.76 -1.46
N VAL A 386 -3.05 16.54 -0.80
CA VAL A 386 -3.16 16.81 0.65
C VAL A 386 -3.66 18.21 0.93
N HIS A 387 -3.20 19.20 0.15
CA HIS A 387 -3.55 20.60 0.36
C HIS A 387 -4.64 21.12 -0.57
N HIS A 388 -5.08 20.31 -1.54
CA HIS A 388 -6.14 20.66 -2.49
C HIS A 388 -5.90 21.98 -3.25
N ILE A 389 -4.62 22.32 -3.48
CA ILE A 389 -4.22 23.49 -4.25
C ILE A 389 -4.50 23.23 -5.73
N LYS A 390 -5.17 24.19 -6.38
CA LYS A 390 -5.51 24.16 -7.81
C LYS A 390 -4.84 25.27 -8.63
N ASP A 391 -4.03 26.11 -7.98
CA ASP A 391 -3.26 27.17 -8.64
C ASP A 391 -2.11 26.55 -9.45
N THR A 392 -2.35 26.39 -10.74
CA THR A 392 -1.48 25.75 -11.74
C THR A 392 -0.14 26.46 -11.88
N HIS A 393 -0.13 27.79 -11.85
CA HIS A 393 1.09 28.59 -11.89
C HIS A 393 1.95 28.35 -10.65
N LEU A 394 1.36 28.36 -9.44
CA LEU A 394 2.07 28.03 -8.21
C LEU A 394 2.64 26.60 -8.24
N LEU A 395 1.85 25.62 -8.71
CA LEU A 395 2.29 24.22 -8.82
C LEU A 395 3.48 24.09 -9.78
N ALA A 396 3.40 24.72 -10.96
CA ALA A 396 4.47 24.72 -11.96
C ALA A 396 5.74 25.39 -11.42
N GLN A 397 5.60 26.55 -10.75
CA GLN A 397 6.73 27.25 -10.16
C GLN A 397 7.43 26.39 -9.09
N ARG A 398 6.67 25.72 -8.22
CA ARG A 398 7.23 24.81 -7.20
C ARG A 398 7.98 23.64 -7.81
N ALA A 399 7.44 23.05 -8.88
CA ALA A 399 8.07 21.97 -9.61
C ALA A 399 9.43 22.41 -10.21
N ILE A 400 9.44 23.57 -10.88
CA ILE A 400 10.65 24.15 -11.48
C ILE A 400 11.69 24.50 -10.41
N ASP A 401 11.29 25.11 -9.30
CA ASP A 401 12.19 25.49 -8.22
C ASP A 401 12.86 24.28 -7.59
N LEU A 402 12.10 23.21 -7.33
CA LEU A 402 12.68 21.97 -6.81
C LEU A 402 13.61 21.31 -7.83
N ALA A 403 13.21 21.23 -9.10
CA ALA A 403 14.06 20.68 -10.16
C ALA A 403 15.39 21.43 -10.26
N LYS A 404 15.39 22.77 -10.24
CA LYS A 404 16.61 23.60 -10.27
C LYS A 404 17.55 23.37 -9.09
N SER A 405 17.05 22.86 -7.96
CA SER A 405 17.90 22.51 -6.82
C SER A 405 18.79 21.29 -7.10
N LEU A 406 18.41 20.45 -8.06
CA LEU A 406 19.14 19.24 -8.45
C LEU A 406 20.37 19.56 -9.30
N ARG A 407 21.44 18.77 -9.12
CA ARG A 407 22.70 18.92 -9.83
C ARG A 407 22.53 18.76 -11.35
N VAL A 408 21.73 17.78 -11.78
CA VAL A 408 21.48 17.53 -13.22
C VAL A 408 20.77 18.70 -13.89
N ALA A 409 19.87 19.39 -13.18
CA ALA A 409 19.12 20.50 -13.76
C ALA A 409 19.96 21.77 -13.94
N ARG A 410 21.06 21.93 -13.18
CA ARG A 410 21.95 23.10 -13.29
C ARG A 410 22.66 23.19 -14.63
N THR A 411 22.76 22.09 -15.36
CA THR A 411 23.37 22.03 -16.69
C THR A 411 22.35 22.11 -17.82
N LEU A 412 21.05 22.15 -17.51
CA LEU A 412 19.99 22.19 -18.51
C LEU A 412 19.62 23.64 -18.86
N ASP A 413 19.30 23.88 -20.13
CA ASP A 413 18.61 25.10 -20.55
C ASP A 413 17.25 25.17 -19.82
N PRO A 414 16.84 26.34 -19.29
CA PRO A 414 15.52 26.49 -18.64
C PRO A 414 14.34 26.01 -19.48
N ARG A 415 14.43 26.09 -20.82
CA ARG A 415 13.42 25.57 -21.75
C ARG A 415 13.31 24.04 -21.68
N VAL A 416 14.42 23.33 -21.47
CA VAL A 416 14.41 21.87 -21.31
C VAL A 416 13.67 21.48 -20.03
N ILE A 417 13.92 22.17 -18.90
CA ILE A 417 13.21 21.90 -17.64
C ILE A 417 11.69 22.11 -17.81
N ARG A 418 11.29 23.21 -18.47
CA ARG A 418 9.88 23.49 -18.78
C ARG A 418 9.27 22.41 -19.69
N ALA A 419 9.97 22.02 -20.75
CA ALA A 419 9.53 20.96 -21.65
C ALA A 419 9.34 19.62 -20.92
N CYS A 420 10.27 19.26 -20.03
CA CYS A 420 10.16 18.09 -19.15
C CYS A 420 8.92 18.18 -18.25
N LEU A 421 8.62 19.34 -17.68
CA LEU A 421 7.44 19.53 -16.83
C LEU A 421 6.13 19.40 -17.62
N VAL A 422 6.07 19.96 -18.84
CA VAL A 422 4.92 19.78 -19.75
C VAL A 422 4.73 18.29 -20.05
N TYR A 423 5.80 17.61 -20.46
CA TYR A 423 5.76 16.18 -20.77
C TYR A 423 5.31 15.33 -19.57
N TRP A 424 5.90 15.55 -18.39
CA TRP A 424 5.51 14.90 -17.14
C TRP A 424 4.03 15.12 -16.81
N SER A 425 3.53 16.34 -16.98
CA SER A 425 2.12 16.67 -16.69
C SER A 425 1.18 15.91 -17.63
N LEU A 426 1.53 15.77 -18.90
CA LEU A 426 0.72 15.05 -19.90
C LEU A 426 0.74 13.53 -19.71
N ARG A 427 1.77 12.98 -19.06
CA ARG A 427 1.91 11.54 -18.74
C ARG A 427 1.17 11.11 -17.49
N ARG A 428 0.88 12.04 -16.57
CA ARG A 428 0.29 11.65 -15.29
C ARG A 428 -1.11 11.09 -15.52
N PRO A 429 -1.45 9.95 -14.90
CA PRO A 429 -2.72 9.28 -15.17
C PRO A 429 -3.90 10.20 -14.95
N ALA A 430 -4.91 10.10 -15.83
CA ALA A 430 -6.14 10.88 -15.75
C ALA A 430 -6.95 10.66 -14.46
N TYR A 431 -6.53 9.75 -13.58
CA TYR A 431 -7.16 9.47 -12.30
C TYR A 431 -7.01 10.60 -11.28
N PHE A 432 -5.99 11.45 -11.40
CA PHE A 432 -5.74 12.53 -10.45
C PHE A 432 -5.84 13.89 -11.16
N PHE A 433 -7.03 14.47 -11.25
CA PHE A 433 -7.23 15.85 -11.71
C PHE A 433 -6.61 16.15 -13.10
N PRO A 434 -7.06 15.47 -14.17
CA PRO A 434 -6.48 15.65 -15.50
C PRO A 434 -6.58 17.08 -16.01
N GLU A 435 -7.57 17.85 -15.54
CA GLU A 435 -7.72 19.26 -15.88
C GLU A 435 -6.55 20.10 -15.34
N ILE A 436 -6.09 19.83 -14.11
CA ILE A 436 -5.00 20.59 -13.47
C ILE A 436 -3.69 20.32 -14.22
N PHE A 437 -3.38 19.07 -14.52
CA PHE A 437 -2.16 18.73 -15.25
C PHE A 437 -2.16 19.25 -16.69
N THR A 438 -3.32 19.22 -17.36
CA THR A 438 -3.47 19.82 -18.69
C THR A 438 -3.25 21.34 -18.64
N GLN A 439 -3.77 22.02 -17.61
CA GLN A 439 -3.57 23.46 -17.45
C GLN A 439 -2.11 23.82 -17.13
N ILE A 440 -1.43 23.07 -16.25
CA ILE A 440 0.03 23.23 -16.04
C ILE A 440 0.78 23.10 -17.36
N ALA A 441 0.44 22.08 -18.16
CA ALA A 441 1.08 21.85 -19.45
C ALA A 441 0.86 23.03 -20.42
N VAL A 442 -0.34 23.58 -20.49
CA VAL A 442 -0.65 24.76 -21.33
C VAL A 442 0.11 26.01 -20.86
N GLU A 443 0.00 26.37 -19.58
CA GLU A 443 0.65 27.58 -19.02
C GLU A 443 2.18 27.55 -19.15
N VAL A 444 2.78 26.38 -18.94
CA VAL A 444 4.24 26.22 -19.08
C VAL A 444 4.65 26.26 -20.54
N SER A 445 3.80 25.78 -21.46
CA SER A 445 4.06 25.78 -22.90
C SER A 445 4.06 27.17 -23.53
N ASP A 446 3.31 28.14 -22.98
CA ASP A 446 3.32 29.53 -23.44
C ASP A 446 4.68 30.23 -23.24
N GLY A 447 5.54 29.65 -22.39
CA GLY A 447 6.91 30.13 -22.13
C GLY A 447 8.02 29.33 -22.83
N LEU A 448 7.68 28.37 -23.70
CA LEU A 448 8.60 27.61 -24.55
C LEU A 448 8.73 28.26 -25.92
#